data_AF-A0A6V7KR92-F1
#
_entry.id   AF-A0A6V7KR92-F1
#
_cell.length_a   1.000
_cell.length_b   1.000
_cell.length_c   1.000
_cell.angle_alpha   90.00
_cell.angle_beta   90.00
_cell.angle_gamma   90.00
#
_symmetry.space_group_name_H-M   'P 1'
#
loop_
_entity.id
_entity.type
_entity.pdbx_description
1 polymer ?
#
loop_
_entity_poly.entity_id
_entity_poly.type
_entity_poly.pdbx_seq_one_letter_code
_entity_poly.pdbx_strand_id
1 'polypeptide(L)'
;MKSLLVFIPKSFHTEKPGYIYGRVVYDHESNTKKFYVIGTQPSDPRGTPKIQSDLIGYFSGADVSPKMDKKVHDWIQLQYKPGDRSSDNYFLNSVIVDNHRIDMSIHHTVIIIYDKVGLLQAELFINGNQSGNHFLELKEILERKVIEDKVKKKGLFQGIQESVLMYTVFCFMYPVMFLSKLTNKLLPISKYSTLGLHLSGWLENVKWLLATIIQEKRISLKTSNHILATAIDVSLGVLALKLLLHYIGGIPPSQILLDNAEVRKN
;
A
#
# COMPACT_ATOMS: atom_id res chain seq x y z
N MET A 1 -14.29 27.89 28.39
CA MET A 1 -14.28 27.98 26.91
C MET A 1 -15.17 29.14 26.48
N LYS A 2 -14.68 30.05 25.63
CA LYS A 2 -15.47 31.16 25.07
C LYS A 2 -16.05 30.83 23.70
N SER A 3 -15.28 30.13 22.87
CA SER A 3 -15.65 29.82 21.48
C SER A 3 -15.36 28.36 21.12
N LEU A 4 -16.20 27.81 20.24
CA LEU A 4 -16.07 26.49 19.64
C LEU A 4 -15.87 26.64 18.12
N LEU A 5 -14.78 26.12 17.59
CA LEU A 5 -14.54 26.07 16.14
C LEU A 5 -14.61 24.64 15.65
N VAL A 6 -15.41 24.37 14.62
CA VAL A 6 -15.54 23.04 14.01
C VAL A 6 -15.21 23.14 12.53
N PHE A 7 -14.07 22.58 12.14
CA PHE A 7 -13.60 22.54 10.74
C PHE A 7 -14.09 21.27 10.08
N ILE A 8 -14.83 21.39 8.98
CA ILE A 8 -15.46 20.28 8.27
C ILE A 8 -15.02 20.28 6.80
N PRO A 9 -14.57 19.14 6.24
CA PRO A 9 -14.26 19.06 4.81
C PRO A 9 -15.52 19.33 3.97
N LYS A 10 -15.38 20.07 2.87
CA LYS A 10 -16.49 20.33 1.93
C LYS A 10 -17.14 19.03 1.45
N SER A 11 -16.35 18.00 1.16
CA SER A 11 -16.81 16.69 0.70
C SER A 11 -17.40 15.79 1.78
N PHE A 12 -17.47 16.23 3.05
CA PHE A 12 -17.85 15.38 4.17
C PHE A 12 -19.30 14.88 4.10
N HIS A 13 -20.19 15.58 3.39
CA HIS A 13 -21.57 15.16 3.15
C HIS A 13 -21.68 13.85 2.33
N THR A 14 -20.63 13.48 1.60
CA THR A 14 -20.57 12.22 0.83
C THR A 14 -20.08 11.03 1.65
N GLU A 15 -19.57 11.27 2.86
CA GLU A 15 -19.08 10.23 3.75
C GLU A 15 -20.24 9.39 4.30
N LYS A 16 -19.95 8.12 4.61
CA LYS A 16 -20.96 7.24 5.22
C LYS A 16 -21.18 7.62 6.68
N PRO A 17 -22.42 7.48 7.21
CA PRO A 17 -22.67 7.62 8.64
C PRO A 17 -21.75 6.73 9.47
N GLY A 18 -21.20 7.26 10.55
CA GLY A 18 -20.19 6.55 11.32
C GLY A 18 -19.43 7.43 12.31
N TYR A 19 -18.38 6.86 12.89
CA TYR A 19 -17.53 7.57 13.83
C TYR A 19 -16.69 8.62 13.11
N ILE A 20 -16.62 9.82 13.66
CA ILE A 20 -15.79 10.90 13.14
C ILE A 20 -14.41 10.77 13.74
N TYR A 21 -13.39 10.79 12.88
CA TYR A 21 -12.02 10.92 13.31
C TYR A 21 -11.44 12.28 12.92
N GLY A 22 -10.51 12.75 13.73
CA GLY A 22 -9.93 14.08 13.61
C GLY A 22 -9.03 14.41 14.78
N ARG A 23 -8.87 15.72 15.04
CA ARG A 23 -8.05 16.21 16.14
C ARG A 23 -8.79 17.28 16.91
N VAL A 24 -8.68 17.23 18.23
CA VAL A 24 -9.16 18.29 19.12
C VAL A 24 -7.95 19.06 19.64
N VAL A 25 -8.00 20.38 19.52
CA VAL A 25 -6.96 21.27 20.05
C VAL A 25 -7.60 22.34 20.90
N TYR A 26 -7.04 22.55 22.09
CA TYR A 26 -7.45 23.63 22.97
C TYR A 26 -6.41 24.75 22.93
N ASP A 27 -6.88 25.94 22.61
CA ASP A 27 -6.07 27.14 22.57
C ASP A 27 -6.28 27.93 23.87
N HIS A 28 -5.27 27.90 24.74
CA HIS A 28 -5.31 28.54 26.05
C HIS A 28 -5.36 30.08 25.94
N GLU A 29 -4.74 30.66 24.92
CA GLU A 29 -4.66 32.12 24.75
C GLU A 29 -6.02 32.69 24.34
N SER A 30 -6.68 32.04 23.38
CA SER A 30 -8.00 32.45 22.90
C SER A 30 -9.17 31.81 23.65
N ASN A 31 -8.90 30.90 24.61
CA ASN A 31 -9.90 30.10 25.33
C ASN A 31 -10.89 29.42 24.37
N THR A 32 -10.36 28.92 23.25
CA THR A 32 -11.12 28.37 22.12
C THR A 32 -10.81 26.90 21.95
N LYS A 33 -11.85 26.07 21.82
CA LYS A 33 -11.68 24.64 21.51
C LYS A 33 -11.98 24.40 20.04
N LYS A 34 -11.08 23.69 19.37
CA LYS A 34 -11.06 23.50 17.93
C LYS A 34 -11.20 22.02 17.61
N PHE A 35 -12.18 21.67 16.79
CA PHE A 35 -12.41 20.33 16.28
C PHE A 35 -12.06 20.31 14.79
N TYR A 36 -11.03 19.56 14.42
CA TYR A 36 -10.65 19.35 13.02
C TYR A 36 -11.18 18.02 12.55
N VAL A 37 -12.29 18.05 11.81
CA VAL A 37 -12.87 16.86 11.18
C VAL A 37 -12.06 16.51 9.93
N ILE A 38 -11.63 15.25 9.83
CA ILE A 38 -10.87 14.77 8.67
C ILE A 38 -11.69 13.78 7.84
N GLY A 39 -12.44 12.88 8.48
CA GLY A 39 -13.25 11.88 7.77
C GLY A 39 -14.06 10.98 8.72
N THR A 40 -14.70 9.97 8.14
CA THR A 40 -15.48 8.98 8.90
C THR A 40 -14.81 7.60 8.91
N GLN A 41 -15.03 6.86 9.99
CA GLN A 41 -14.71 5.45 10.09
C GLN A 41 -16.02 4.67 10.23
N PRO A 42 -16.22 3.58 9.45
CA PRO A 42 -17.42 2.77 9.57
C PRO A 42 -17.56 2.21 10.97
N SER A 43 -18.76 2.28 11.53
CA SER A 43 -19.12 1.59 12.77
C SER A 43 -19.17 0.09 12.49
N ASP A 44 -18.23 -0.68 13.04
CA ASP A 44 -18.25 -2.13 12.93
C ASP A 44 -19.41 -2.69 13.80
N PRO A 45 -20.39 -3.43 13.25
CA PRO A 45 -21.54 -3.91 14.02
C PRO A 45 -21.18 -4.92 15.12
N ARG A 46 -19.95 -5.44 15.18
CA ARG A 46 -19.54 -6.52 16.12
C ARG A 46 -18.42 -6.14 17.09
N GLY A 47 -17.92 -4.92 17.08
CA GLY A 47 -16.84 -4.51 17.96
C GLY A 47 -16.96 -3.06 18.38
N THR A 48 -16.68 -2.78 19.65
CA THR A 48 -16.29 -1.42 20.05
C THR A 48 -15.13 -1.00 19.15
N PRO A 49 -15.18 0.21 18.54
CA PRO A 49 -14.04 0.68 17.77
C PRO A 49 -12.81 0.59 18.67
N LYS A 50 -11.72 -0.02 18.18
CA LYS A 50 -10.41 0.13 18.84
C LYS A 50 -10.25 1.63 19.03
N ILE A 51 -10.30 2.08 20.28
CA ILE A 51 -10.22 3.51 20.64
C ILE A 51 -8.88 3.99 20.11
N GLN A 52 -8.89 4.49 18.88
CA GLN A 52 -7.82 5.31 18.37
C GLN A 52 -8.04 6.68 19.01
N SER A 53 -6.95 7.29 19.48
CA SER A 53 -6.89 8.61 20.11
C SER A 53 -7.53 9.74 19.28
N ASP A 54 -7.91 9.43 18.04
CA ASP A 54 -8.31 10.37 17.02
C ASP A 54 -9.83 10.40 16.83
N LEU A 55 -10.61 9.63 17.60
CA LEU A 55 -12.07 9.69 17.56
C LEU A 55 -12.57 10.96 18.25
N ILE A 56 -13.31 11.78 17.53
CA ILE A 56 -13.78 13.08 18.02
C ILE A 56 -15.30 13.24 17.97
N GLY A 57 -16.03 12.27 17.42
CA GLY A 57 -17.47 12.44 17.26
C GLY A 57 -18.18 11.33 16.50
N TYR A 58 -19.42 11.63 16.11
CA TYR A 58 -20.24 10.77 15.26
C TYR A 58 -21.02 11.58 14.24
N PHE A 59 -21.04 11.08 13.00
CA PHE A 59 -21.79 11.65 11.89
C PHE A 59 -23.06 10.82 11.67
N SER A 60 -24.21 11.37 12.03
CA SER A 60 -25.50 10.71 11.87
C SER A 60 -26.09 11.01 10.49
N GLY A 61 -26.21 9.97 9.66
CA GLY A 61 -27.13 9.97 8.53
C GLY A 61 -28.53 9.66 9.03
N ALA A 62 -29.32 10.71 9.22
CA ALA A 62 -30.75 10.73 9.57
C ALA A 62 -31.23 10.00 10.85
N ASP A 63 -30.78 8.80 11.26
CA ASP A 63 -31.63 7.96 12.13
C ASP A 63 -30.98 7.09 13.23
N VAL A 64 -29.72 7.30 13.61
CA VAL A 64 -29.15 6.49 14.72
C VAL A 64 -28.31 7.33 15.68
N SER A 65 -28.70 7.34 16.95
CA SER A 65 -27.85 7.80 18.05
C SER A 65 -26.80 6.74 18.35
N PRO A 66 -25.50 7.05 18.25
CA PRO A 66 -24.45 6.10 18.62
C PRO A 66 -24.51 5.83 20.12
N LYS A 67 -24.23 4.58 20.53
CA LYS A 67 -23.92 4.29 21.93
C LYS A 67 -22.59 4.98 22.26
N MET A 68 -22.67 6.07 23.01
CA MET A 68 -21.53 6.84 23.45
C MET A 68 -20.73 6.01 24.46
N ASP A 69 -19.49 5.68 24.14
CA ASP A 69 -18.61 5.00 25.08
C ASP A 69 -18.13 6.03 26.10
N LYS A 70 -18.30 5.77 27.41
CA LYS A 70 -18.12 6.73 28.51
C LYS A 70 -16.68 7.23 28.73
N LYS A 71 -15.76 6.94 27.81
CA LYS A 71 -14.32 7.19 27.94
C LYS A 71 -13.80 8.35 27.10
N VAL A 72 -14.63 9.00 26.28
CA VAL A 72 -14.16 10.10 25.41
C VAL A 72 -14.42 11.45 26.09
N HIS A 73 -13.34 12.22 26.31
CA HIS A 73 -13.41 13.53 26.97
C HIS A 73 -14.06 14.62 26.10
N ASP A 74 -13.81 14.59 24.79
CA ASP A 74 -14.31 15.56 23.84
C ASP A 74 -15.05 14.87 22.69
N TRP A 75 -16.28 15.29 22.42
CA TRP A 75 -17.15 14.62 21.45
C TRP A 75 -18.09 15.58 20.74
N ILE A 76 -18.21 15.46 19.41
CA ILE A 76 -19.21 16.18 18.62
C ILE A 76 -20.17 15.22 17.92
N GLN A 77 -21.45 15.57 17.90
CA GLN A 77 -22.44 14.90 17.08
C GLN A 77 -22.82 15.81 15.93
N LEU A 78 -22.46 15.37 14.71
CA LEU A 78 -22.68 16.13 13.49
C LEU A 78 -23.81 15.50 12.68
N GLN A 79 -24.70 16.34 12.17
CA GLN A 79 -25.73 15.96 11.23
C GLN A 79 -25.63 16.83 9.98
N TYR A 80 -25.88 16.23 8.84
CA TYR A 80 -25.99 16.95 7.57
C TYR A 80 -27.45 16.96 7.14
N LYS A 81 -27.98 18.14 6.79
CA LYS A 81 -29.29 18.26 6.15
C LYS A 81 -29.07 18.88 4.77
N PRO A 82 -29.45 18.20 3.68
CA PRO A 82 -29.37 18.79 2.35
C PRO A 82 -30.26 20.04 2.31
N GLY A 83 -29.67 21.18 1.97
CA GLY A 83 -30.39 22.44 1.79
C GLY A 83 -30.99 22.55 0.39
N ASP A 84 -32.02 23.39 0.24
CA ASP A 84 -32.71 23.63 -1.05
C ASP A 84 -31.86 24.41 -2.07
N ARG A 85 -30.84 25.16 -1.61
CA ARG A 85 -30.03 26.05 -2.45
C ARG A 85 -28.59 26.18 -1.94
N SER A 86 -27.70 25.32 -2.43
CA SER A 86 -26.23 25.44 -2.42
C SER A 86 -25.48 25.68 -1.10
N SER A 87 -26.14 25.76 0.05
CA SER A 87 -25.48 25.79 1.36
C SER A 87 -25.50 24.39 1.97
N ASP A 88 -24.33 23.76 2.03
CA ASP A 88 -24.15 22.52 2.79
C ASP A 88 -24.39 22.85 4.27
N ASN A 89 -25.57 22.50 4.78
CA ASN A 89 -25.97 22.85 6.14
C ASN A 89 -25.60 21.70 7.08
N TYR A 90 -24.45 21.86 7.74
CA TYR A 90 -24.05 21.02 8.85
C TYR A 90 -24.62 21.57 10.16
N PHE A 91 -25.13 20.68 11.00
CA PHE A 91 -25.67 20.99 12.31
C PHE A 91 -24.94 20.18 13.37
N LEU A 92 -24.64 20.83 14.49
CA LEU A 92 -24.15 20.17 15.70
C LEU A 92 -25.37 19.85 16.57
N ASN A 93 -25.60 18.58 16.85
CA ASN A 93 -26.72 18.14 17.69
C ASN A 93 -26.34 18.14 19.18
N SER A 94 -25.11 17.74 19.47
CA SER A 94 -24.56 17.76 20.82
C SER A 94 -23.05 17.93 20.75
N VAL A 95 -22.52 18.65 21.74
CA VAL A 95 -21.08 18.85 21.93
C VAL A 95 -20.77 18.55 23.38
N ILE A 96 -19.78 17.70 23.61
CA ILE A 96 -19.24 17.36 24.92
C ILE A 96 -17.79 17.81 24.91
N VAL A 97 -17.42 18.56 25.92
CA VAL A 97 -16.08 19.10 26.11
C VAL A 97 -15.68 18.88 27.54
N ASP A 98 -14.51 18.28 27.75
CA ASP A 98 -14.00 17.95 29.08
C ASP A 98 -15.03 17.14 29.91
N ASN A 99 -15.74 16.21 29.24
CA ASN A 99 -16.82 15.38 29.78
C ASN A 99 -18.08 16.15 30.24
N HIS A 100 -18.22 17.42 29.86
CA HIS A 100 -19.40 18.23 30.15
C HIS A 100 -20.14 18.55 28.84
N ARG A 101 -21.46 18.38 28.84
CA ARG A 101 -22.28 18.77 27.70
C ARG A 101 -22.35 20.30 27.64
N ILE A 102 -21.95 20.86 26.51
CA ILE A 102 -21.99 22.30 26.27
C ILE A 102 -23.34 22.69 25.69
N ASP A 103 -23.91 23.76 26.23
CA ASP A 103 -25.04 24.46 25.61
C ASP A 103 -24.53 25.39 24.50
N MET A 104 -24.90 25.07 23.26
CA MET A 104 -24.51 25.82 22.07
C MET A 104 -25.21 27.17 21.95
N SER A 105 -26.27 27.43 22.73
CA SER A 105 -26.92 28.74 22.78
C SER A 105 -26.11 29.78 23.56
N ILE A 106 -25.28 29.31 24.51
CA ILE A 106 -24.47 30.14 25.40
C ILE A 106 -23.06 30.34 24.83
N HIS A 107 -22.58 29.38 24.04
CA HIS A 107 -21.21 29.39 23.52
C HIS A 107 -21.17 29.78 22.04
N HIS A 108 -20.30 30.72 21.70
CA HIS A 108 -20.08 31.12 20.31
C HIS A 108 -19.52 29.93 19.51
N THR A 109 -20.32 29.40 18.58
CA THR A 109 -19.98 28.22 17.78
C THR A 109 -19.87 28.59 16.31
N VAL A 110 -18.74 28.28 15.69
CA VAL A 110 -18.49 28.54 14.26
C VAL A 110 -18.16 27.23 13.55
N ILE A 111 -18.92 26.94 12.50
CA ILE A 111 -18.65 25.83 11.59
C ILE A 111 -17.91 26.39 10.37
N ILE A 112 -16.71 25.87 10.11
CA ILE A 112 -15.85 26.31 9.01
C ILE A 112 -15.77 25.17 8.00
N ILE A 113 -16.27 25.40 6.80
CA ILE A 113 -16.16 24.43 5.70
C ILE A 113 -14.86 24.70 4.96
N TYR A 114 -14.01 23.68 4.82
CA TYR A 114 -12.72 23.81 4.14
C TYR A 114 -12.60 22.87 2.93
N ASP A 115 -11.89 23.34 1.90
CA ASP A 115 -11.45 22.50 0.79
C ASP A 115 -10.08 21.91 1.12
N LYS A 116 -10.02 20.57 1.27
CA LYS A 116 -8.79 19.84 1.58
C LYS A 116 -7.73 20.03 0.49
N VAL A 117 -8.11 20.01 -0.79
CA VAL A 117 -7.16 20.11 -1.91
C VAL A 117 -6.63 21.54 -1.98
N GLY A 118 -7.54 22.52 -1.94
CA GLY A 118 -7.18 23.94 -1.96
C GLY A 118 -6.25 24.32 -0.80
N LEU A 119 -6.54 23.85 0.43
CA LEU A 119 -5.72 24.18 1.60
C LEU A 119 -4.30 23.58 1.54
N LEU A 120 -4.17 22.34 1.04
CA LEU A 120 -2.86 21.70 0.88
C LEU A 120 -2.01 22.34 -0.22
N GLN A 121 -2.64 22.83 -1.28
CA GLN A 121 -1.96 23.48 -2.41
C GLN A 121 -1.71 24.98 -2.18
N ALA A 122 -2.35 25.58 -1.18
CA ALA A 122 -2.25 27.01 -0.94
C ALA A 122 -0.82 27.44 -0.58
N GLU A 123 -0.28 28.35 -1.39
CA GLU A 123 1.03 28.98 -1.20
C GLU A 123 1.05 29.99 -0.04
N LEU A 124 -0.13 30.44 0.39
CA LEU A 124 -0.33 31.42 1.47
C LEU A 124 0.33 31.00 2.80
N PHE A 125 0.56 29.70 2.98
CA PHE A 125 1.08 29.10 4.20
C PHE A 125 2.51 28.57 4.06
N ILE A 126 3.27 28.99 3.04
CA ILE A 126 4.64 28.48 2.76
C ILE A 126 5.67 28.98 3.79
N ASN A 127 5.49 30.17 4.38
CA ASN A 127 6.49 30.84 5.23
C ASN A 127 6.00 31.20 6.65
N GLY A 128 4.94 30.58 7.15
CA GLY A 128 4.25 31.05 8.35
C GLY A 128 4.80 30.49 9.67
N ASN A 129 5.73 31.18 10.32
CA ASN A 129 6.03 31.00 11.76
C ASN A 129 4.97 31.73 12.63
N GLN A 130 3.69 31.54 12.31
CA GLN A 130 2.59 32.28 12.95
C GLN A 130 1.81 31.33 13.86
N SER A 131 2.27 31.23 15.11
CA SER A 131 1.50 30.62 16.20
C SER A 131 0.11 31.26 16.27
N GLY A 132 -0.94 30.44 16.33
CA GLY A 132 -2.33 30.89 16.41
C GLY A 132 -3.12 30.84 15.09
N ASN A 133 -2.48 30.61 13.93
CA ASN A 133 -3.20 30.47 12.67
C ASN A 133 -3.90 29.11 12.56
N HIS A 134 -5.23 29.10 12.68
CA HIS A 134 -6.03 27.86 12.69
C HIS A 134 -5.98 27.07 11.36
N PHE A 135 -5.78 27.76 10.23
CA PHE A 135 -5.69 27.10 8.92
C PHE A 135 -4.30 26.49 8.68
N LEU A 136 -3.24 27.10 9.23
CA LEU A 136 -1.91 26.52 9.21
C LEU A 136 -1.88 25.24 10.05
N GLU A 137 -2.48 25.27 11.24
CA GLU A 137 -2.62 24.10 12.11
C GLU A 137 -3.38 22.96 11.43
N LEU A 138 -4.50 23.28 10.76
CA LEU A 138 -5.24 22.31 9.95
C LEU A 138 -4.39 21.75 8.78
N LYS A 139 -3.62 22.61 8.10
CA LYS A 139 -2.72 22.19 7.01
C LYS A 139 -1.69 21.17 7.51
N GLU A 140 -1.03 21.43 8.64
CA GLU A 140 -0.05 20.50 9.24
C GLU A 140 -0.68 19.14 9.61
N ILE A 141 -1.90 19.16 10.16
CA ILE A 141 -2.65 17.93 10.48
C ILE A 141 -2.93 17.12 9.21
N LEU A 142 -3.35 17.78 8.14
CA LEU A 142 -3.66 17.15 6.86
C LEU A 142 -2.39 16.61 6.16
N GLU A 143 -1.29 17.34 6.20
CA GLU A 143 -0.01 16.91 5.63
C GLU A 143 0.54 15.66 6.32
N ARG A 144 0.51 15.63 7.66
CA ARG A 144 0.89 14.45 8.43
C ARG A 144 0.04 13.25 8.06
N LYS A 145 -1.28 13.42 7.96
CA LYS A 145 -2.23 12.38 7.53
C LYS A 145 -1.86 11.82 6.15
N VAL A 146 -1.56 12.70 5.19
CA VAL A 146 -1.17 12.29 3.83
C VAL A 146 0.12 11.45 3.84
N ILE A 147 1.08 11.81 4.70
CA ILE A 147 2.33 11.04 4.85
C ILE A 147 2.04 9.66 5.47
N GLU A 148 1.26 9.61 6.55
CA GLU A 148 0.86 8.35 7.20
C GLU A 148 0.12 7.42 6.23
N ASP A 149 -0.82 7.96 5.44
CA ASP A 149 -1.56 7.20 4.43
C ASP A 149 -0.62 6.68 3.33
N LYS A 150 0.37 7.47 2.89
CA LYS A 150 1.39 7.02 1.93
C LYS A 150 2.26 5.89 2.50
N VAL A 151 2.70 6.00 3.75
CA VAL A 151 3.49 4.97 4.43
C VAL A 151 2.68 3.68 4.55
N LYS A 152 1.42 3.78 4.99
CA LYS A 152 0.51 2.63 5.11
C LYS A 152 0.25 1.95 3.76
N LYS A 153 0.01 2.74 2.70
CA LYS A 153 -0.14 2.21 1.33
C LYS A 153 1.13 1.53 0.84
N LYS A 154 2.30 2.10 1.10
CA LYS A 154 3.59 1.49 0.75
C LYS A 154 3.79 0.15 1.46
N GLY A 155 3.44 0.06 2.75
CA GLY A 155 3.48 -1.18 3.51
C GLY A 155 2.52 -2.26 2.96
N LEU A 156 1.30 -1.88 2.57
CA LEU A 156 0.35 -2.79 1.91
C LEU A 156 0.88 -3.29 0.57
N PHE A 157 1.40 -2.39 -0.28
CA PHE A 157 1.96 -2.77 -1.57
C PHE A 157 3.15 -3.72 -1.41
N GLN A 158 4.03 -3.45 -0.44
CA GLN A 158 5.13 -4.34 -0.11
C GLN A 158 4.62 -5.72 0.34
N GLY A 159 3.60 -5.79 1.20
CA GLY A 159 3.01 -7.07 1.62
C GLY A 159 2.38 -7.86 0.45
N ILE A 160 1.74 -7.18 -0.50
CA ILE A 160 1.21 -7.81 -1.72
C ILE A 160 2.37 -8.35 -2.57
N GLN A 161 3.42 -7.55 -2.77
CA GLN A 161 4.60 -7.96 -3.54
C GLN A 161 5.29 -9.19 -2.93
N GLU A 162 5.48 -9.19 -1.61
CA GLU A 162 6.03 -10.34 -0.87
C GLU A 162 5.14 -11.58 -1.04
N SER A 163 3.82 -11.43 -0.95
CA SER A 163 2.87 -12.53 -1.14
C SER A 163 2.95 -13.11 -2.55
N VAL A 164 2.92 -12.27 -3.58
CA VAL A 164 3.03 -12.69 -5.00
C VAL A 164 4.36 -13.41 -5.25
N LEU A 165 5.45 -12.89 -4.68
CA LEU A 165 6.77 -13.52 -4.78
C LEU A 165 6.75 -14.92 -4.17
N MET A 166 6.21 -15.08 -2.97
CA MET A 166 6.13 -16.38 -2.30
C MET A 166 5.27 -17.37 -3.08
N TYR A 167 4.10 -16.95 -3.59
CA TYR A 167 3.27 -17.80 -4.44
C TYR A 167 4.03 -18.26 -5.70
N THR A 168 4.73 -17.34 -6.36
CA THR A 168 5.54 -17.65 -7.54
C THR A 168 6.62 -18.68 -7.22
N VAL A 169 7.34 -18.48 -6.12
CA VAL A 169 8.40 -19.40 -5.67
C VAL A 169 7.83 -20.79 -5.36
N PHE A 170 6.70 -20.87 -4.66
CA PHE A 170 6.04 -22.16 -4.40
C PHE A 170 5.59 -22.86 -5.69
N CYS A 171 5.05 -22.12 -6.66
CA CYS A 171 4.68 -22.67 -7.97
C CYS A 171 5.89 -23.31 -8.70
N PHE A 172 7.08 -22.72 -8.59
CA PHE A 172 8.30 -23.30 -9.19
C PHE A 172 8.95 -24.40 -8.35
N MET A 173 8.81 -24.35 -7.02
CA MET A 173 9.42 -25.32 -6.10
C MET A 173 8.96 -26.75 -6.39
N TYR A 174 7.65 -26.97 -6.57
CA TYR A 174 7.10 -28.31 -6.78
C TYR A 174 7.61 -28.98 -8.08
N PRO A 175 7.53 -28.34 -9.26
CA PRO A 175 8.13 -28.87 -10.48
C PRO A 175 9.64 -29.14 -10.35
N VAL A 176 10.40 -28.22 -9.74
CA VAL A 176 11.85 -28.35 -9.61
C VAL A 176 12.22 -29.52 -8.70
N MET A 177 11.51 -29.71 -7.59
CA MET A 177 11.71 -30.86 -6.71
C MET A 177 11.36 -32.18 -7.42
N PHE A 178 10.27 -32.20 -8.17
CA PHE A 178 9.86 -33.37 -8.95
C PHE A 178 10.90 -33.73 -10.02
N LEU A 179 11.31 -32.75 -10.83
CA LEU A 179 12.35 -32.90 -11.86
C LEU A 179 13.66 -33.37 -11.26
N SER A 180 14.09 -32.79 -10.14
CA SER A 180 15.32 -33.24 -9.50
C SER A 180 15.25 -34.68 -8.99
N LYS A 181 14.10 -35.10 -8.43
CA LYS A 181 13.91 -36.50 -8.02
C LYS A 181 13.98 -37.44 -9.22
N LEU A 182 13.42 -37.04 -10.36
CA LEU A 182 13.48 -37.81 -11.61
C LEU A 182 14.92 -37.88 -12.15
N THR A 183 15.61 -36.75 -12.23
CA THR A 183 17.00 -36.67 -12.70
C THR A 183 17.94 -37.46 -11.78
N ASN A 184 17.74 -37.44 -10.46
CA ASN A 184 18.54 -38.23 -9.52
C ASN A 184 18.33 -39.75 -9.71
N LYS A 185 17.11 -40.18 -10.05
CA LYS A 185 16.85 -41.59 -10.40
C LYS A 185 17.49 -41.98 -11.73
N LEU A 186 17.52 -41.08 -12.69
CA LEU A 186 18.13 -41.29 -14.02
C LEU A 186 19.65 -41.05 -14.03
N LEU A 187 20.21 -40.48 -12.96
CA LEU A 187 21.62 -40.17 -12.80
C LEU A 187 22.57 -41.33 -13.12
N PRO A 188 22.29 -42.61 -12.76
CA PRO A 188 23.16 -43.73 -13.10
C PRO A 188 23.37 -43.89 -14.62
N ILE A 189 22.37 -43.50 -15.40
CA ILE A 189 22.36 -43.61 -16.87
C ILE A 189 22.84 -42.29 -17.48
N SER A 190 22.40 -41.15 -16.94
CA SER A 190 22.68 -39.82 -17.48
C SER A 190 24.07 -39.29 -17.13
N LYS A 191 24.80 -39.91 -16.20
CA LYS A 191 26.22 -39.59 -15.89
C LYS A 191 27.16 -39.69 -17.08
N TYR A 192 26.82 -40.51 -18.08
CA TYR A 192 27.59 -40.64 -19.32
C TYR A 192 27.23 -39.59 -20.37
N SER A 193 26.26 -38.71 -20.08
CA SER A 193 25.84 -37.62 -20.94
C SER A 193 26.20 -36.28 -20.28
N THR A 194 26.98 -35.46 -20.99
CA THR A 194 27.29 -34.08 -20.60
C THR A 194 26.01 -33.28 -20.31
N LEU A 195 24.97 -33.47 -21.13
CA LEU A 195 23.67 -32.81 -20.94
C LEU A 195 22.99 -33.23 -19.64
N GLY A 196 23.07 -34.52 -19.27
CA GLY A 196 22.50 -35.05 -18.04
C GLY A 196 23.16 -34.46 -16.79
N LEU A 197 24.49 -34.35 -16.80
CA LEU A 197 25.28 -33.74 -15.73
C LEU A 197 24.95 -32.24 -15.58
N HIS A 198 24.91 -31.51 -16.68
CA HIS A 198 24.56 -30.09 -16.67
C HIS A 198 23.12 -29.84 -16.19
N LEU A 199 22.15 -30.67 -16.61
CA LEU A 199 20.78 -30.55 -16.13
C LEU A 199 20.65 -30.81 -14.63
N SER A 200 21.37 -31.82 -14.11
CA SER A 200 21.40 -32.11 -12.67
C SER A 200 21.99 -30.95 -11.87
N GLY A 201 23.11 -30.38 -12.32
CA GLY A 201 23.73 -29.22 -11.67
C GLY A 201 22.84 -27.97 -11.75
N TRP A 202 22.18 -27.74 -12.88
CA TRP A 202 21.24 -26.63 -13.06
C TRP A 202 20.06 -26.74 -12.09
N LEU A 203 19.45 -27.93 -11.95
CA LEU A 203 18.35 -28.14 -11.02
C LEU A 203 18.76 -27.86 -9.56
N GLU A 204 19.98 -28.22 -9.17
CA GLU A 204 20.48 -27.93 -7.83
C GLU A 204 20.69 -26.42 -7.59
N ASN A 205 21.19 -25.70 -8.59
CA ASN A 205 21.30 -24.24 -8.54
C ASN A 205 19.92 -23.56 -8.44
N VAL A 206 18.91 -24.05 -9.19
CA VAL A 206 17.55 -23.52 -9.10
C VAL A 206 16.93 -23.80 -7.73
N LYS A 207 17.15 -24.98 -7.14
CA LYS A 207 16.70 -25.24 -5.76
C LYS A 207 17.34 -24.29 -4.76
N TRP A 208 18.66 -24.09 -4.85
CA TRP A 208 19.38 -23.17 -3.97
C TRP A 208 18.83 -21.74 -4.11
N LEU A 209 18.56 -21.28 -5.33
CA LEU A 209 17.96 -19.99 -5.60
C LEU A 209 16.58 -19.85 -4.95
N LEU A 210 15.68 -20.82 -5.16
CA LEU A 210 14.33 -20.82 -4.60
C LEU A 210 14.37 -20.85 -3.06
N ALA A 211 15.23 -21.70 -2.47
CA ALA A 211 15.40 -21.76 -1.02
C ALA A 211 15.91 -20.44 -0.42
N THR A 212 16.84 -19.78 -1.11
CA THR A 212 17.37 -18.47 -0.70
C THR A 212 16.28 -17.39 -0.74
N ILE A 213 15.43 -17.38 -1.77
CA ILE A 213 14.31 -16.43 -1.88
C ILE A 213 13.27 -16.69 -0.78
N ILE A 214 12.98 -17.95 -0.42
CA ILE A 214 12.07 -18.30 0.70
C ILE A 214 12.64 -17.79 2.03
N GLN A 215 13.94 -18.01 2.26
CA GLN A 215 14.60 -17.62 3.51
C GLN A 215 14.66 -16.10 3.68
N GLU A 216 15.00 -15.38 2.61
CA GLU A 216 15.11 -13.91 2.64
C GLU A 216 13.76 -13.20 2.46
N LYS A 217 12.71 -13.91 2.03
CA LYS A 217 11.38 -13.40 1.64
C LYS A 217 11.41 -12.26 0.61
N ARG A 218 12.55 -12.08 -0.06
CA ARG A 218 12.80 -11.03 -1.04
C ARG A 218 13.83 -11.52 -2.05
N ILE A 219 13.84 -10.88 -3.21
CA ILE A 219 14.92 -11.06 -4.19
C ILE A 219 16.06 -10.13 -3.80
N SER A 220 17.14 -10.70 -3.27
CA SER A 220 18.40 -9.98 -3.03
C SER A 220 19.17 -9.69 -4.33
N LEU A 221 20.13 -8.77 -4.25
CA LEU A 221 21.08 -8.50 -5.34
C LEU A 221 21.77 -9.78 -5.83
N LYS A 222 22.13 -10.69 -4.92
CA LYS A 222 22.76 -11.98 -5.25
C LYS A 222 21.84 -12.86 -6.10
N THR A 223 20.59 -13.03 -5.67
CA THR A 223 19.61 -13.87 -6.39
C THR A 223 19.18 -13.22 -7.71
N SER A 224 18.99 -11.90 -7.73
CA SER A 224 18.72 -11.14 -8.97
C SER A 224 19.84 -11.25 -9.98
N ASN A 225 21.11 -11.12 -9.54
CA ASN A 225 22.26 -11.25 -10.42
C ASN A 225 22.37 -12.67 -11.01
N HIS A 226 22.11 -13.69 -10.19
CA HIS A 226 22.08 -15.07 -10.64
C HIS A 226 20.97 -15.33 -11.69
N ILE A 227 19.76 -14.81 -11.45
CA ILE A 227 18.64 -14.89 -12.41
C ILE A 227 19.02 -14.22 -13.73
N LEU A 228 19.59 -13.01 -13.66
CA LEU A 228 19.98 -12.25 -14.85
C LEU A 228 21.08 -12.96 -15.65
N ALA A 229 22.13 -13.44 -14.98
CA ALA A 229 23.19 -14.21 -15.61
C ALA A 229 22.63 -15.46 -16.31
N THR A 230 21.76 -16.21 -15.63
CA THR A 230 21.11 -17.39 -16.21
C THR A 230 20.27 -17.04 -17.44
N ALA A 231 19.51 -15.94 -17.39
CA ALA A 231 18.68 -15.49 -18.50
C ALA A 231 19.53 -15.08 -19.72
N ILE A 232 20.66 -14.42 -19.49
CA ILE A 232 21.63 -14.06 -20.53
C ILE A 232 22.24 -15.31 -21.13
N ASP A 233 22.72 -16.25 -20.32
CA ASP A 233 23.33 -17.50 -20.78
C ASP A 233 22.37 -18.33 -21.63
N VAL A 234 21.11 -18.47 -21.19
CA VAL A 234 20.07 -19.18 -21.96
C VAL A 234 19.78 -18.45 -23.28
N SER A 235 19.67 -17.12 -23.25
CA SER A 235 19.40 -16.33 -24.46
C SER A 235 20.53 -16.44 -25.48
N LEU A 236 21.79 -16.34 -25.03
CA LEU A 236 22.97 -16.52 -25.86
C LEU A 236 23.04 -17.95 -26.41
N GLY A 237 22.75 -18.96 -25.59
CA GLY A 237 22.70 -20.35 -26.04
C GLY A 237 21.65 -20.58 -27.13
N VAL A 238 20.45 -20.01 -26.98
CA VAL A 238 19.39 -20.10 -28.00
C VAL A 238 19.79 -19.36 -29.29
N LEU A 239 20.40 -18.18 -29.18
CA LEU A 239 20.88 -17.42 -30.34
C LEU A 239 21.99 -18.18 -31.08
N ALA A 240 22.95 -18.74 -30.35
CA ALA A 240 24.01 -19.56 -30.92
C ALA A 240 23.44 -20.80 -31.62
N LEU A 241 22.46 -21.47 -31.02
CA LEU A 241 21.81 -22.64 -31.62
C LEU A 241 21.04 -22.27 -32.90
N LYS A 242 20.30 -21.14 -32.89
CA LYS A 242 19.61 -20.62 -34.07
C LYS A 242 20.59 -20.25 -35.18
N LEU A 243 21.70 -19.64 -34.83
CA LEU A 243 22.75 -19.29 -35.78
C LEU A 243 23.37 -20.54 -36.40
N LEU A 244 23.68 -21.55 -35.59
CA LEU A 244 24.23 -22.82 -36.06
C LEU A 244 23.24 -23.56 -36.97
N LEU A 245 21.95 -23.59 -36.61
CA LEU A 245 20.88 -24.13 -37.45
C LEU A 245 20.73 -23.36 -38.77
N HIS A 246 20.93 -22.04 -38.78
CA HIS A 246 20.86 -21.24 -40.01
C HIS A 246 22.02 -21.54 -40.96
N TYR A 247 23.25 -21.69 -40.44
CA TYR A 247 24.43 -21.95 -41.26
C TYR A 247 24.59 -23.42 -41.67
N ILE A 248 24.19 -24.36 -40.82
CA ILE A 248 24.45 -25.80 -40.99
C ILE A 248 23.17 -26.58 -41.29
N GLY A 249 21.99 -26.10 -40.88
CA GLY A 249 20.74 -26.85 -40.95
C GLY A 249 20.21 -27.12 -42.37
N GLY A 250 20.77 -26.49 -43.40
CA GLY A 250 20.50 -26.78 -44.80
C GLY A 250 21.45 -27.78 -45.45
N ILE A 251 22.56 -28.14 -44.79
CA ILE A 251 23.58 -29.03 -45.34
C ILE A 251 23.39 -30.42 -44.73
N PRO A 252 23.07 -31.46 -45.52
CA PRO A 252 22.97 -32.81 -45.02
C PRO A 252 24.31 -33.23 -44.39
N PRO A 253 24.29 -33.95 -43.24
CA PRO A 253 25.52 -34.33 -42.52
C PRO A 253 26.53 -35.09 -43.40
N SER A 254 26.04 -35.79 -44.42
CA SER A 254 26.87 -36.47 -45.42
C SER A 254 27.72 -35.52 -46.26
N GLN A 255 27.20 -34.34 -46.65
CA GLN A 255 27.97 -33.35 -47.42
C GLN A 255 29.05 -32.68 -46.58
N ILE A 256 28.80 -32.42 -45.29
CA ILE A 256 29.81 -31.87 -44.37
C ILE A 256 31.00 -32.84 -44.19
N LEU A 257 30.72 -34.14 -44.14
CA LEU A 257 31.75 -35.18 -44.05
C LEU A 257 32.50 -35.38 -45.37
N LEU A 258 31.81 -35.26 -46.51
CA LEU A 258 32.40 -35.32 -47.85
C LEU A 258 33.34 -34.14 -48.13
N ASP A 259 32.91 -32.91 -47.84
CA ASP A 259 33.73 -31.70 -48.06
C ASP A 259 35.01 -31.71 -47.22
N ASN A 260 34.95 -32.19 -45.97
CA ASN A 260 36.14 -32.33 -45.14
C ASN A 260 37.06 -33.50 -45.55
N ALA A 261 36.52 -34.53 -46.22
CA ALA A 261 37.30 -35.65 -46.72
C ALA A 261 38.04 -35.32 -48.02
N GLU A 262 37.47 -34.46 -48.88
CA GLU A 262 38.10 -34.01 -50.13
C GLU A 262 39.28 -33.06 -49.90
N VAL A 263 39.24 -32.22 -48.86
CA VAL A 263 40.35 -31.30 -48.50
C VAL A 263 41.63 -32.05 -48.12
N ARG A 264 41.57 -33.33 -47.75
CA ARG A 264 42.76 -34.16 -47.40
C ARG A 264 43.46 -34.80 -48.60
N LYS A 265 42.99 -34.58 -49.84
CA LYS A 265 43.55 -35.21 -51.05
C LYS A 265 44.43 -34.29 -51.92
N ASN A 266 44.73 -33.07 -51.50
CA ASN A 266 45.72 -32.20 -52.14
C ASN A 266 46.93 -31.98 -51.24
#